data_AF-A0A4Y2X4Q0-F1
#
_entry.id   AF-A0A4Y2X4Q0-F1
#
_cell.length_a   1.000
_cell.length_b   1.000
_cell.length_c   1.000
_cell.angle_alpha   90.00
_cell.angle_beta   90.00
_cell.angle_gamma   90.00
#
_symmetry.space_group_name_H-M   'P 1'
#
loop_
_entity.id
_entity.type
_entity.pdbx_description
1 polymer ?
#
loop_
_entity_poly.entity_id
_entity_poly.type
_entity_poly.pdbx_seq_one_letter_code
_entity_poly.pdbx_strand_id
1 'polypeptide(L)'
;MLAHGSSAWCLNPTFKMKRKLSSIQRPFLLHISGAYRTTPTAALQTILGIPPLHMQLQFEGRFTSIYRLRIPLPPFITDTQPHDQEMKATGWSTHPSEHLKPNLF
;
A
#
# COMPACT_ATOMS: atom_id res chain seq x y z
N MET A 1 -3.17 -15.92 10.91
CA MET A 1 -3.80 -17.26 10.78
C MET A 1 -4.76 -17.48 11.94
N LEU A 2 -6.08 -17.44 11.72
CA LEU A 2 -7.12 -17.75 12.72
C LEU A 2 -7.32 -19.27 12.88
N ALA A 3 -6.25 -20.05 12.86
CA ALA A 3 -6.34 -21.49 12.62
C ALA A 3 -5.50 -22.30 13.63
N HIS A 4 -6.17 -22.66 14.72
CA HIS A 4 -6.02 -23.97 15.37
C HIS A 4 -7.25 -24.27 16.25
N GLY A 5 -7.91 -23.23 16.81
CA GLY A 5 -9.13 -23.38 17.62
C GLY A 5 -10.46 -23.15 16.89
N SER A 6 -10.45 -22.58 15.68
CA SER A 6 -11.67 -22.28 14.90
C SER A 6 -12.49 -23.53 14.59
N SER A 7 -11.85 -24.66 14.25
CA SER A 7 -12.54 -25.91 13.93
C SER A 7 -13.36 -26.46 15.10
N ALA A 8 -12.94 -26.23 16.36
CA ALA A 8 -13.70 -26.64 17.55
C ALA A 8 -14.81 -25.64 17.93
N TRP A 9 -14.65 -24.35 17.62
CA TRP A 9 -15.56 -23.28 18.04
C TRP A 9 -16.58 -22.86 16.96
N CYS A 10 -16.32 -23.16 15.68
CA CYS A 10 -17.06 -22.63 14.53
C CYS A 10 -18.05 -23.62 13.89
N LEU A 11 -18.15 -24.86 14.39
CA LEU A 11 -19.09 -25.86 13.84
C LEU A 11 -20.56 -25.45 14.03
N ASN A 12 -20.92 -24.82 15.16
CA ASN A 12 -22.24 -24.26 15.44
C ASN A 12 -22.15 -23.08 16.43
N PRO A 13 -21.82 -21.87 15.97
CA PRO A 13 -21.68 -20.72 16.87
C PRO A 13 -23.04 -20.30 17.44
N THR A 14 -23.13 -20.26 18.76
CA THR A 14 -24.35 -19.81 19.47
C THR A 14 -24.70 -18.35 19.12
N PHE A 15 -25.95 -17.96 19.31
CA PHE A 15 -26.40 -16.58 19.09
C PHE A 15 -25.56 -15.55 19.86
N LYS A 16 -25.18 -15.88 21.11
CA LYS A 16 -24.34 -15.03 21.97
C LYS A 16 -22.93 -14.84 21.37
N MET A 17 -22.36 -15.88 20.78
CA MET A 17 -21.06 -15.81 20.11
C MET A 17 -21.14 -14.95 18.85
N LYS A 18 -22.14 -15.17 17.99
CA LYS A 18 -22.38 -14.34 16.78
C LYS A 18 -22.51 -12.86 17.15
N ARG A 19 -23.31 -12.54 18.17
CA ARG A 19 -23.51 -11.15 18.64
C ARG A 19 -22.21 -10.53 19.15
N LYS A 20 -21.39 -11.28 19.89
CA LYS A 20 -20.06 -10.81 20.32
C LYS A 20 -19.15 -10.54 19.13
N LEU A 21 -19.07 -11.46 18.17
CA LEU A 21 -18.27 -11.26 16.95
C LEU A 21 -18.74 -10.06 16.14
N SER A 22 -20.05 -9.89 15.94
CA SER A 22 -20.61 -8.70 15.28
C SER A 22 -20.29 -7.42 16.05
N SER A 23 -20.30 -7.45 17.38
CA SER A 23 -19.92 -6.29 18.20
C SER A 23 -18.44 -5.92 18.04
N ILE A 24 -17.56 -6.90 17.84
CA ILE A 24 -16.13 -6.68 17.57
C ILE A 24 -15.93 -6.14 16.15
N GLN A 25 -16.66 -6.67 15.16
CA GLN A 25 -16.55 -6.26 13.76
C GLN A 25 -17.15 -4.87 13.49
N ARG A 26 -18.26 -4.51 14.17
CA ARG A 26 -19.06 -3.31 13.87
C ARG A 26 -18.27 -1.99 13.93
N PRO A 27 -17.40 -1.71 14.92
CA PRO A 27 -16.60 -0.49 14.94
C PRO A 27 -15.71 -0.33 13.71
N PHE A 28 -15.06 -1.40 13.26
CA PHE A 28 -14.24 -1.36 12.04
C PHE A 28 -15.07 -1.00 10.81
N LEU A 29 -16.22 -1.64 10.64
CA LEU A 29 -17.13 -1.33 9.54
C LEU A 29 -17.66 0.11 9.61
N LEU A 30 -17.93 0.64 10.81
CA LEU A 30 -18.35 2.02 10.98
C LEU A 30 -17.24 3.01 10.61
N HIS A 31 -15.99 2.74 11.00
CA HIS A 31 -14.85 3.58 10.59
C HIS A 31 -14.63 3.56 9.07
N ILE A 32 -14.73 2.37 8.45
CA ILE A 32 -14.64 2.23 7.00
C ILE A 32 -15.75 3.04 6.33
N SER A 33 -17.02 2.79 6.68
CA SER A 33 -18.16 3.51 6.10
C SER A 33 -18.12 5.02 6.35
N GLY A 34 -17.61 5.45 7.51
CA GLY A 34 -17.39 6.86 7.84
C GLY A 34 -16.36 7.50 6.93
N ALA A 35 -15.22 6.85 6.71
CA ALA A 35 -14.17 7.32 5.81
C ALA A 35 -14.65 7.40 4.35
N TYR A 36 -15.42 6.41 3.89
CA TYR A 36 -16.03 6.45 2.55
C TYR A 36 -17.01 7.62 2.39
N ARG A 37 -17.73 8.03 3.44
CA ARG A 37 -18.68 9.15 3.39
C ARG A 37 -17.99 10.52 3.28
N THR A 38 -16.88 10.72 3.99
CA THR A 38 -16.23 12.04 4.08
C THR A 38 -15.06 12.20 3.12
N THR A 39 -14.30 11.14 2.87
CA THR A 39 -13.05 11.16 2.08
C THR A 39 -12.88 9.88 1.25
N PRO A 40 -13.78 9.59 0.30
CA PRO A 40 -13.80 8.32 -0.43
C PRO A 40 -12.48 8.00 -1.15
N THR A 41 -11.82 9.01 -1.73
CA THR A 41 -10.54 8.83 -2.43
C THR A 41 -9.40 8.44 -1.48
N ALA A 42 -9.28 9.11 -0.33
CA ALA A 42 -8.24 8.81 0.64
C ALA A 42 -8.48 7.46 1.35
N ALA A 43 -9.75 7.14 1.62
CA ALA A 43 -10.16 5.84 2.14
C ALA A 43 -9.78 4.71 1.16
N LEU A 44 -10.08 4.87 -0.13
CA LEU A 44 -9.69 3.91 -1.17
C LEU A 44 -8.17 3.76 -1.28
N GLN A 45 -7.44 4.87 -1.26
CA GLN A 45 -5.97 4.87 -1.24
C GLN A 45 -5.43 4.04 -0.06
N THR A 46 -5.98 4.25 1.13
CA THR A 46 -5.54 3.53 2.34
C THR A 46 -5.83 2.03 2.25
N ILE A 47 -7.02 1.66 1.79
CA ILE A 47 -7.42 0.24 1.63
C ILE A 47 -6.57 -0.46 0.58
N LEU A 48 -6.22 0.23 -0.50
CA LEU A 48 -5.39 -0.30 -1.58
C LEU A 48 -3.88 -0.20 -1.28
N GLY A 49 -3.48 0.39 -0.14
CA GLY A 49 -2.07 0.63 0.19
C GLY A 49 -1.37 1.63 -0.74
N ILE A 50 -2.15 2.47 -1.44
CA ILE A 50 -1.64 3.49 -2.35
C ILE A 50 -1.36 4.76 -1.55
N PRO A 51 -0.12 5.28 -1.52
CA PRO A 51 0.18 6.51 -0.82
C PRO A 51 -0.54 7.71 -1.49
N PRO A 52 -0.92 8.74 -0.72
CA PRO A 52 -1.50 9.95 -1.29
C PRO A 52 -0.55 10.62 -2.30
N LEU A 53 -1.11 11.11 -3.42
CA LEU A 53 -0.33 11.66 -4.53
C LEU A 53 0.62 12.79 -4.11
N HIS A 54 0.16 13.67 -3.21
CA HIS A 54 0.99 14.77 -2.71
C HIS A 54 2.21 14.27 -1.91
N MET A 55 2.05 13.19 -1.13
CA MET A 55 3.18 12.57 -0.41
C MET A 55 4.14 11.91 -1.40
N GLN A 56 3.61 11.20 -2.39
CA GLN A 56 4.43 10.54 -3.41
C GLN A 56 5.22 11.56 -4.24
N LEU A 57 4.62 12.70 -4.59
CA LEU A 57 5.30 13.77 -5.33
C LEU A 57 6.37 14.47 -4.49
N GLN A 58 6.10 14.72 -3.20
CA GLN A 58 7.11 15.24 -2.28
C GLN A 58 8.28 14.26 -2.13
N PHE A 59 7.99 12.97 -2.02
CA PHE A 59 9.01 11.93 -1.93
C PHE A 59 9.87 11.87 -3.20
N GLU A 60 9.25 11.84 -4.38
CA GLU A 60 9.95 11.83 -5.67
C GLU A 60 10.80 13.10 -5.87
N GLY A 61 10.28 14.26 -5.48
CA GLY A 61 11.03 15.52 -5.53
C GLY A 61 12.27 15.50 -4.63
N ARG A 62 12.14 14.98 -3.41
CA ARG A 62 13.26 14.78 -2.46
C ARG A 62 14.28 13.77 -2.99
N PHE A 63 13.79 12.68 -3.55
CA PHE A 63 14.64 11.65 -4.15
C PHE A 63 15.44 12.23 -5.32
N THR A 64 14.78 12.96 -6.22
CA THR A 64 15.43 13.64 -7.34
C THR A 64 16.44 14.68 -6.86
N SER A 65 16.10 15.49 -5.85
CA SER A 65 17.03 16.51 -5.34
C SER A 65 18.31 15.90 -4.78
N ILE A 66 18.20 14.84 -3.96
CA ILE A 66 19.36 14.15 -3.37
C ILE A 66 20.14 13.38 -4.43
N TYR A 67 19.50 12.47 -5.15
CA TYR A 67 20.19 11.46 -5.95
C TYR A 67 20.47 11.89 -7.39
N ARG A 68 19.67 12.79 -7.98
CA ARG A 68 19.89 13.28 -9.35
C ARG A 68 20.61 14.62 -9.35
N LEU A 69 20.18 15.57 -8.52
CA LEU A 69 20.70 16.94 -8.53
C LEU A 69 21.81 17.19 -7.51
N ARG A 70 22.03 16.27 -6.55
CA ARG A 70 22.98 16.42 -5.44
C ARG A 70 22.75 17.68 -4.60
N ILE A 71 21.51 18.13 -4.51
CA ILE A 71 21.10 19.28 -3.70
C ILE A 71 20.72 18.76 -2.30
N PRO A 72 21.35 19.25 -1.22
CA PRO A 72 21.01 18.86 0.14
C PRO A 72 19.62 19.41 0.52
N LEU A 73 18.82 18.57 1.18
CA LEU A 73 17.51 18.97 1.71
C LEU A 73 17.65 19.79 3.00
N PRO A 74 16.72 20.72 3.28
CA PRO A 74 16.70 21.44 4.54
C PRO A 74 16.61 20.50 5.75
N PRO A 75 17.31 20.77 6.87
CA PRO A 75 17.50 19.84 7.98
C PRO A 75 16.25 19.53 8.83
N PHE A 76 15.07 20.05 8.49
CA PHE A 76 13.90 20.03 9.38
C PHE A 76 13.06 18.73 9.34
N ILE A 77 13.33 17.78 8.43
CA ILE A 77 12.45 16.59 8.23
C ILE A 77 13.24 15.30 7.95
N THR A 78 14.31 15.01 8.71
CA THR A 78 15.10 13.78 8.51
C THR A 78 14.86 12.76 9.63
N ASP A 79 13.95 11.82 9.37
CA ASP A 79 13.98 10.48 9.98
C ASP A 79 13.94 9.36 8.91
N THR A 80 13.74 9.71 7.63
CA THR A 80 13.82 8.73 6.54
C THR A 80 15.28 8.43 6.23
N GLN A 81 15.78 7.28 6.70
CA GLN A 81 17.13 6.83 6.40
C GLN A 81 17.22 6.41 4.93
N PRO A 82 18.32 6.75 4.22
CA PRO A 82 18.56 6.30 2.85
C PRO A 82 18.60 4.78 2.68
N HIS A 83 18.73 4.00 3.77
CA HIS A 83 18.66 2.54 3.76
C HIS A 83 17.23 2.00 3.56
N ASP A 84 16.18 2.73 3.96
CA ASP A 84 14.80 2.20 3.94
C ASP A 84 14.23 2.04 2.53
N GLN A 85 14.95 2.48 1.50
CA GLN A 85 14.46 2.57 0.13
C GLN A 85 15.26 1.67 -0.81
N GLU A 86 14.74 0.48 -1.08
CA GLU A 86 15.20 -0.37 -2.17
C GLU A 86 15.11 0.39 -3.50
N MET A 87 16.22 0.52 -4.23
CA MET A 87 16.24 1.10 -5.57
C MET A 87 15.29 0.29 -6.45
N LYS A 88 14.18 0.89 -6.90
CA LYS A 88 13.37 0.28 -7.97
C LYS A 88 14.29 0.07 -9.18
N ALA A 89 14.53 -1.19 -9.53
CA ALA A 89 15.31 -1.54 -10.70
C ALA A 89 14.69 -0.86 -11.93
N THR A 90 15.44 0.07 -12.54
CA THR A 90 15.13 0.65 -13.84
C THR A 90 15.33 -0.41 -14.91
N GLY A 91 14.39 -1.34 -15.01
CA GLY A 91 14.49 -2.55 -15.85
C GLY A 91 13.31 -2.79 -16.78
N TRP A 92 12.41 -1.81 -16.95
CA TRP A 92 11.23 -1.94 -17.82
C TRP A 92 11.32 -1.04 -19.06
N SER A 93 12.53 -0.80 -19.58
CA SER A 93 12.72 -0.02 -20.82
C SER A 93 12.69 -0.87 -22.10
N THR A 94 12.56 -2.20 -22.01
CA THR A 94 12.57 -3.05 -23.21
C THR A 94 11.15 -3.22 -23.72
N HIS A 95 10.80 -2.44 -24.75
CA HIS A 95 9.54 -2.57 -25.45
C HIS A 95 9.47 -3.96 -26.13
N PRO A 96 8.34 -4.70 -26.10
CA PRO A 96 8.24 -6.06 -26.65
C PRO A 96 8.48 -6.20 -28.17
N SER A 97 8.76 -5.09 -28.87
CA SER A 97 8.82 -5.01 -30.33
C SER A 97 10.22 -5.24 -30.92
N GLU A 98 11.27 -5.41 -30.11
CA GLU A 98 12.64 -5.58 -30.62
C GLU A 98 13.00 -7.03 -31.00
N HIS A 99 12.06 -7.97 -30.93
CA HIS A 99 12.27 -9.36 -31.34
C HIS A 99 11.72 -9.66 -32.75
N LEU A 100 12.25 -8.97 -33.77
CA LEU A 100 12.13 -9.44 -35.15
C LEU A 100 13.48 -9.97 -35.61
N LYS A 101 13.64 -11.30 -35.58
CA LYS A 101 14.74 -11.98 -36.27
C LYS A 101 14.42 -12.04 -37.76
N PRO A 102 15.27 -11.55 -38.68
CA PRO A 102 15.14 -11.85 -40.09
C PRO A 102 15.60 -13.30 -40.31
N ASN A 103 14.65 -14.18 -40.68
CA ASN A 103 14.98 -15.51 -41.19
C ASN A 103 15.60 -15.33 -42.58
N LEU A 104 16.86 -15.73 -42.73
CA LEU A 104 17.54 -15.91 -44.01
C LEU A 104 17.41 -17.37 -44.41
N PHE A 105 16.57 -17.65 -45.41
CA PHE A 105 16.74 -18.69 -46.43
C PHE A 105 16.02 -18.25 -47.71
#